data_AF-A0A1F8QCA9-F1
#
_entry.id   AF-A0A1F8QCA9-F1
#
_cell.length_a   1.000
_cell.length_b   1.000
_cell.length_c   1.000
_cell.angle_alpha   90.00
_cell.angle_beta   90.00
_cell.angle_gamma   90.00
#
_symmetry.space_group_name_H-M   'P 1'
#
loop_
_entity.id
_entity.type
_entity.pdbx_description
1 polymer ?
#
loop_
_entity_poly.entity_id
_entity_poly.type
_entity_poly.pdbx_seq_one_letter_code
_entity_poly.pdbx_strand_id
1 'polypeptide(L)'
;MTILALFASTFALVFALGIQQLNVQNDHRAAAVCTSLFIGASQLVMFKLAPDASPAEAAAFLLGGPLGIYAAMVAHPWLVRVIKMGK
;
A
#
# COMPACT_ATOMS: atom_id res chain seq x y z
N MET A 1 -5.80 -20.06 2.89
CA MET A 1 -5.42 -18.78 2.27
C MET A 1 -4.99 -17.84 3.38
N THR A 2 -3.73 -17.91 3.81
CA THR A 2 -3.29 -17.43 5.14
C THR A 2 -3.73 -16.00 5.50
N ILE A 3 -4.25 -15.79 6.72
CA ILE A 3 -4.55 -14.49 7.36
C ILE A 3 -3.46 -13.43 7.07
N LEU A 4 -2.19 -13.86 7.12
CA LEU A 4 -1.03 -13.02 6.84
C LEU A 4 -1.01 -12.47 5.40
N ALA A 5 -1.46 -13.25 4.41
CA ALA A 5 -1.48 -12.86 3.01
C ALA A 5 -2.53 -11.78 2.74
N LEU A 6 -3.73 -11.89 3.33
CA LEU A 6 -4.76 -10.87 3.22
C LEU A 6 -4.34 -9.58 3.95
N PHE A 7 -3.82 -9.71 5.17
CA PHE A 7 -3.23 -8.58 5.90
C PHE A 7 -2.15 -7.88 5.06
N ALA A 8 -1.16 -8.64 4.58
CA ALA A 8 -0.03 -8.10 3.81
C ALA A 8 -0.49 -7.47 2.50
N SER A 9 -1.48 -8.06 1.81
CA SER A 9 -2.02 -7.49 0.57
C SER A 9 -2.71 -6.15 0.81
N THR A 10 -3.51 -6.03 1.87
CA THR A 10 -4.22 -4.77 2.17
C THR A 10 -3.28 -3.74 2.74
N PHE A 11 -2.35 -4.15 3.60
CA PHE A 11 -1.28 -3.28 4.10
C PHE A 11 -0.48 -2.71 2.93
N ALA A 12 0.01 -3.55 2.02
CA ALA A 12 0.79 -3.13 0.86
C ALA A 12 -0.01 -2.19 -0.05
N LEU A 13 -1.28 -2.54 -0.33
CA LEU A 13 -2.18 -1.72 -1.13
C LEU A 13 -2.37 -0.33 -0.51
N VAL A 14 -2.76 -0.25 0.75
CA VAL A 14 -3.07 1.02 1.43
C VAL A 14 -1.82 1.84 1.71
N PHE A 15 -0.70 1.19 2.03
CA PHE A 15 0.60 1.84 2.11
C PHE A 15 0.95 2.52 0.78
N ALA A 16 0.84 1.81 -0.33
CA ALA A 16 1.15 2.35 -1.65
C ALA A 16 0.19 3.46 -2.07
N LEU A 17 -1.11 3.36 -1.74
CA LEU A 17 -2.09 4.44 -1.93
C LEU A 17 -1.70 5.70 -1.13
N GLY A 18 -1.26 5.54 0.13
CA GLY A 18 -0.79 6.65 0.95
C GLY A 18 0.44 7.34 0.36
N ILE A 19 1.44 6.57 -0.06
CA ILE A 19 2.63 7.11 -0.72
C ILE A 19 2.28 7.78 -2.06
N GLN A 20 1.38 7.18 -2.84
CA GLN A 20 0.91 7.75 -4.10
C GLN A 20 0.23 9.10 -3.88
N GLN A 21 -0.68 9.20 -2.90
CA GLN A 21 -1.36 10.46 -2.57
C GLN A 21 -0.33 11.55 -2.24
N LEU A 22 0.67 11.24 -1.43
CA LEU A 22 1.71 12.19 -1.05
C LEU A 22 2.64 12.55 -2.23
N ASN A 23 2.94 11.60 -3.12
CA ASN A 23 3.70 11.85 -4.34
C ASN A 23 2.94 12.77 -5.31
N VAL A 24 1.63 12.55 -5.48
CA VAL A 24 0.78 13.39 -6.35
C VAL A 24 0.65 14.79 -5.76
N GLN A 25 0.44 14.92 -4.45
CA GLN A 25 0.40 16.23 -3.78
C GLN A 25 1.71 17.03 -3.92
N ASN A 26 2.86 16.36 -4.11
CA ASN A 26 4.17 16.98 -4.28
C ASN A 26 4.68 17.00 -5.75
N ASP A 27 3.82 16.73 -6.74
CA ASP A 27 4.13 16.65 -8.18
C ASP A 27 5.28 15.67 -8.55
N HIS A 28 5.49 14.61 -7.76
CA HIS A 28 6.47 13.56 -8.05
C HIS A 28 5.93 12.53 -9.06
N ARG A 29 5.77 12.92 -10.34
CA ARG A 29 5.09 12.12 -11.38
C ARG A 29 5.69 10.72 -11.61
N ALA A 30 7.02 10.61 -11.66
CA ALA A 30 7.68 9.31 -11.87
C ALA A 30 7.42 8.35 -10.69
N ALA A 31 7.52 8.85 -9.46
CA ALA A 31 7.21 8.06 -8.27
C ALA A 31 5.72 7.68 -8.22
N ALA A 32 4.83 8.58 -8.63
CA ALA A 32 3.39 8.32 -8.73
C ALA A 32 3.08 7.15 -9.69
N VAL A 33 3.72 7.11 -10.86
CA VAL A 33 3.56 6.00 -11.83
C VAL A 33 4.01 4.66 -11.23
N CYS A 34 5.19 4.62 -10.60
CA CYS A 34 5.68 3.40 -9.95
C CYS A 34 4.74 2.91 -8.84
N THR A 35 4.23 3.82 -8.01
CA THR A 35 3.26 3.46 -6.96
C THR A 35 1.94 2.94 -7.53
N SER A 36 1.46 3.48 -8.66
CA SER A 36 0.24 3.01 -9.34
C SER A 36 0.37 1.55 -9.80
N LEU A 37 1.53 1.13 -10.30
CA LEU A 37 1.77 -0.26 -10.70
C LEU A 37 1.70 -1.21 -9.50
N PHE A 38 2.27 -0.79 -8.36
CA PHE A 38 2.24 -1.57 -7.13
C PHE A 38 0.83 -1.70 -6.54
N ILE A 39 0.03 -0.64 -6.63
CA ILE A 39 -1.40 -0.65 -6.27
C ILE A 39 -2.15 -1.68 -7.12
N GLY A 40 -1.99 -1.65 -8.45
CA GLY A 40 -2.65 -2.59 -9.35
C GLY A 40 -2.27 -4.05 -9.06
N ALA A 41 -0.98 -4.33 -8.80
CA ALA A 41 -0.52 -5.65 -8.41
C ALA A 41 -1.14 -6.14 -7.09
N SER A 42 -1.23 -5.25 -6.09
CA SER A 42 -1.83 -5.56 -4.78
C SER A 42 -3.34 -5.82 -4.89
N GLN A 43 -4.05 -5.06 -5.74
CA GLN A 43 -5.48 -5.28 -6.02
C GLN A 43 -5.74 -6.62 -6.71
N LEU A 44 -4.89 -7.03 -7.67
CA LEU A 44 -5.02 -8.35 -8.31
C LEU A 44 -4.91 -9.51 -7.31
N VAL A 45 -4.02 -9.39 -6.32
CA VAL A 45 -3.91 -10.37 -5.24
C VAL A 45 -5.17 -10.33 -4.37
N MET A 46 -5.64 -9.14 -3.99
CA MET A 46 -6.84 -8.96 -3.18
C MET A 46 -8.08 -9.58 -3.83
N PHE A 47 -8.29 -9.37 -5.14
CA PHE A 47 -9.42 -9.94 -5.86
C PHE A 47 -9.43 -11.47 -5.90
N LYS A 48 -8.25 -12.11 -5.81
CA LYS A 48 -8.16 -13.57 -5.74
C LYS A 48 -8.34 -14.13 -4.33
N LEU A 49 -8.07 -13.32 -3.30
CA LEU A 49 -8.11 -13.77 -1.90
C LEU A 49 -9.43 -13.43 -1.19
N ALA A 50 -10.14 -12.38 -1.61
CA ALA A 50 -11.32 -11.87 -0.93
C ALA A 50 -12.58 -12.78 -0.97
N PRO A 51 -12.91 -13.49 -2.08
CA PRO A 51 -14.17 -14.25 -2.16
C PRO A 51 -14.31 -15.40 -1.15
N ASP A 52 -13.20 -15.98 -0.69
CA ASP A 52 -13.18 -17.14 0.21
C ASP A 52 -12.70 -16.77 1.65
N ALA A 53 -12.72 -15.49 2.01
CA ALA A 53 -12.17 -15.02 3.28
C ALA A 53 -13.09 -15.32 4.48
N SER A 54 -12.53 -15.99 5.48
CA SER A 54 -13.14 -16.18 6.81
C SER A 54 -13.24 -14.88 7.61
N PRO A 55 -14.05 -14.81 8.68
CA PRO A 55 -14.17 -13.62 9.52
C PRO A 55 -12.84 -13.13 10.13
N ALA A 56 -11.94 -14.06 10.49
CA ALA A 56 -10.61 -13.72 11.01
C ALA A 56 -9.72 -13.08 9.93
N GLU A 57 -9.82 -13.58 8.70
CA GLU A 57 -9.12 -13.03 7.53
C GLU A 57 -9.68 -11.66 7.14
N ALA A 58 -11.00 -11.46 7.25
CA ALA A 58 -11.64 -10.16 7.07
C ALA A 58 -11.18 -9.14 8.12
N ALA A 59 -11.04 -9.55 9.39
CA ALA A 59 -10.50 -8.68 10.44
C ALA A 59 -9.04 -8.27 10.13
N ALA A 60 -8.22 -9.20 9.66
CA ALA A 60 -6.84 -8.91 9.26
C ALA A 60 -6.77 -8.00 8.03
N PHE A 61 -7.63 -8.19 7.04
CA PHE A 61 -7.83 -7.27 5.93
C PHE A 61 -8.15 -5.85 6.42
N LEU A 62 -9.12 -5.72 7.33
CA LEU A 62 -9.55 -4.43 7.88
C LEU A 62 -8.43 -3.73 8.66
N LEU A 63 -7.64 -4.47 9.43
CA LEU A 63 -6.49 -3.92 10.19
C LEU A 63 -5.33 -3.50 9.28
N GLY A 64 -5.14 -4.18 8.14
CA GLY A 64 -4.09 -3.85 7.18
C GLY A 64 -4.19 -2.42 6.65
N GLY A 65 -5.41 -1.89 6.49
CA GLY A 65 -5.64 -0.54 5.98
C GLY A 65 -5.09 0.57 6.90
N PRO A 66 -5.59 0.71 8.14
CA PRO A 66 -5.12 1.73 9.08
C PRO A 66 -3.61 1.66 9.36
N LEU A 67 -3.05 0.45 9.45
CA LEU A 67 -1.61 0.27 9.64
C LEU A 67 -0.81 0.67 8.39
N GLY A 68 -1.31 0.33 7.20
CA GLY A 68 -0.70 0.69 5.93
C GLY A 68 -0.61 2.21 5.74
N ILE A 69 -1.70 2.93 6.01
CA ILE A 69 -1.71 4.40 5.84
C ILE A 69 -0.81 5.10 6.86
N TYR A 70 -0.82 4.66 8.12
CA TYR A 70 0.07 5.21 9.15
C TYR A 70 1.54 4.97 8.79
N ALA A 71 1.89 3.75 8.35
CA ALA A 71 3.23 3.43 7.88
C ALA A 71 3.64 4.30 6.68
N ALA A 72 2.72 4.59 5.75
CA ALA A 72 2.99 5.48 4.61
C ALA A 72 3.35 6.90 5.07
N MET A 73 2.59 7.45 6.04
CA MET A 73 2.85 8.77 6.60
C MET A 73 4.22 8.86 7.29
N VAL A 74 4.61 7.81 8.01
CA VAL A 74 5.92 7.73 8.68
C VAL A 74 7.06 7.55 7.68
N ALA A 75 6.87 6.71 6.65
CA ALA A 75 7.92 6.36 5.69
C ALA A 75 8.14 7.46 4.63
N HIS A 76 7.10 8.20 4.25
CA HIS A 76 7.16 9.15 3.14
C HIS A 76 8.28 10.20 3.25
N PRO A 77 8.53 10.86 4.41
CA PRO A 77 9.63 11.82 4.55
C PRO A 77 11.01 11.21 4.26
N TRP A 78 11.23 9.94 4.64
CA TRP A 78 12.47 9.23 4.36
C TRP A 78 12.59 8.89 2.87
N LEU A 79 11.51 8.38 2.24
CA LEU A 79 11.48 8.09 0.80
C LEU A 79 11.78 9.34 -0.05
N VAL A 80 11.20 10.49 0.30
CA VAL A 80 11.44 11.75 -0.42
C VAL A 80 12.90 12.19 -0.30
N ARG A 81 13.55 12.01 0.87
CA ARG A 81 14.98 12.33 1.03
C ARG A 81 15.84 11.47 0.12
N VAL A 82 15.57 10.17 0.04
CA VAL A 82 16.31 9.26 -0.84
C VAL A 82 16.16 9.67 -2.32
N ILE A 83 14.95 10.03 -2.75
CA ILE A 83 14.70 10.48 -4.12
C ILE A 83 15.42 11.80 -4.44
N LYS A 84 15.47 12.74 -3.48
CA LYS A 84 16.18 14.02 -3.67
C LYS A 84 17.71 13.89 -3.65
N MET A 85 18.27 12.91 -2.93
CA MET A 85 19.72 12.65 -2.91
C MET A 85 20.22 11.94 -4.18
N GLY A 86 19.32 11.35 -4.99
CA GLY A 86 19.66 10.70 -6.26
C GLY A 86 19.60 11.62 -7.49
N LYS A 87 19.33 12.92 -7.31
CA LYS A 87 19.43 13.97 -8.34
C LYS A 87 20.62 14.86 -8.03
#